data_AF-A0A955BKB4-F1
#
_entry.id   AF-A0A955BKB4-F1
#
_cell.length_a   1.000
_cell.length_b   1.000
_cell.length_c   1.000
_cell.angle_alpha   90.00
_cell.angle_beta   90.00
_cell.angle_gamma   90.00
#
_symmetry.space_group_name_H-M   'P 1'
#
loop_
_entity.id
_entity.type
_entity.pdbx_description
1 polymer ?
#
loop_
_entity_poly.entity_id
_entity_poly.type
_entity_poly.pdbx_seq_one_letter_code
_entity_poly.pdbx_strand_id
1 'polypeptide(L)'
;RDLTWQTVDGRVATLEDLLQTPVLFISGGEAFELSAREKDNLRLYIENGGFIFAEANDGNGCDGQAFDRSFRALMAELFNSPLRKLPPDHSVWFAEQPIDPDALPSGLWLYGVEACCRTSVIYCPRSLSCFWELSRGSRDTDYSEHVNRQIEACVKIGVNVLAYATNRQLKDKLDRPRIAADDNTEPLPERGTLQIPKLAHGGGADDAPNSLANLTNVVRDQVRIRIEPTRRLLAPTDETIHEFPILFMHGRRDFQFTPEQRAALREYFERGGFLLADSICASPEFAEAMRRELRAIFPDQPLSRVPPSHPMFTEQFQGFPLGQVTLRDPQARGANDGLTARLTKVTPLLEGIELDGRLVVIFSPYDLSCALENHASLDCKGYTREDAARIGVNVILYALQQ
;
A
#
# COMPACT_ATOMS: atom_id res chain seq x y z
N ARG A 1 23.19 4.20 9.94
CA ARG A 1 23.65 3.71 8.61
C ARG A 1 23.60 4.92 7.69
N ASP A 2 24.64 5.16 6.92
CA ASP A 2 24.71 6.32 6.05
C ASP A 2 23.86 6.08 4.80
N LEU A 3 23.09 7.09 4.40
CA LEU A 3 22.37 7.09 3.13
C LEU A 3 23.38 7.29 2.00
N THR A 4 23.27 6.50 0.94
CA THR A 4 24.05 6.67 -0.28
C THR A 4 23.11 6.93 -1.46
N TRP A 5 23.57 7.67 -2.45
CA TRP A 5 22.83 7.92 -3.69
C TRP A 5 23.60 7.37 -4.90
N GLN A 6 22.88 7.15 -6.00
CA GLN A 6 23.45 6.77 -7.30
C GLN A 6 22.62 7.39 -8.42
N THR A 7 23.25 7.63 -9.57
CA THR A 7 22.55 8.03 -10.79
C THR A 7 22.18 6.79 -11.59
N VAL A 8 20.92 6.68 -11.96
CA VAL A 8 20.40 5.59 -12.80
C VAL A 8 19.99 6.17 -14.15
N ASP A 9 20.51 5.63 -15.25
CA ASP A 9 20.11 6.04 -16.59
C ASP A 9 18.83 5.31 -17.01
N GLY A 10 17.69 6.00 -16.98
CA GLY A 10 16.37 5.45 -17.31
C GLY A 10 16.29 4.81 -18.70
N ARG A 11 17.12 5.26 -19.66
CA ARG A 11 17.12 4.76 -21.04
C ARG A 11 17.63 3.33 -21.17
N VAL A 12 18.39 2.85 -20.19
CA VAL A 12 18.95 1.48 -20.17
C VAL A 12 18.57 0.69 -18.92
N ALA A 13 18.16 1.37 -17.84
CA ALA A 13 17.78 0.71 -16.60
C ALA A 13 16.66 -0.32 -16.79
N THR A 14 16.80 -1.42 -16.07
CA THR A 14 15.78 -2.44 -15.89
C THR A 14 14.95 -2.14 -14.62
N LEU A 15 13.82 -2.82 -14.45
CA LEU A 15 13.05 -2.76 -13.21
C LEU A 15 13.88 -3.16 -11.98
N GLU A 16 14.73 -4.18 -12.13
CA GLU A 16 15.61 -4.64 -11.03
C GLU A 16 16.57 -3.53 -10.60
N ASP A 17 17.17 -2.81 -11.56
CA ASP A 17 18.05 -1.68 -11.28
C ASP A 17 17.32 -0.57 -10.50
N LEU A 18 16.09 -0.24 -10.90
CA LEU A 18 15.27 0.75 -10.20
C LEU A 18 14.94 0.29 -8.77
N LEU A 19 14.57 -0.98 -8.59
CA LEU A 19 14.15 -1.51 -7.29
C LEU A 19 15.29 -1.67 -6.26
N GLN A 20 16.55 -1.54 -6.69
CA GLN A 20 17.70 -1.43 -5.77
C GLN A 20 17.62 -0.17 -4.90
N THR A 21 16.97 0.89 -5.39
CA THR A 21 16.69 2.08 -4.57
C THR A 21 15.23 2.10 -4.12
N PRO A 22 14.94 2.45 -2.85
CA PRO A 22 13.56 2.62 -2.40
C PRO A 22 12.94 3.95 -2.89
N VAL A 23 13.77 4.94 -3.24
CA VAL A 23 13.32 6.27 -3.68
C VAL A 23 14.08 6.67 -4.95
N LEU A 24 13.34 7.03 -6.00
CA LEU A 24 13.89 7.71 -7.17
C LEU A 24 13.69 9.22 -6.99
N PHE A 25 14.77 9.98 -7.09
CA PHE A 25 14.71 11.43 -7.11
C PHE A 25 14.78 11.94 -8.55
N ILE A 26 13.78 12.70 -9.01
CA ILE A 26 13.71 13.23 -10.38
C ILE A 26 13.61 14.76 -10.32
N SER A 27 14.56 15.46 -10.92
CA SER A 27 14.62 16.93 -10.93
C SER A 27 14.96 17.44 -12.33
N GLY A 28 14.37 18.56 -12.75
CA GLY A 28 14.65 19.15 -14.06
C GLY A 28 13.99 20.51 -14.26
N GLY A 29 14.47 21.26 -15.25
CA GLY A 29 13.88 22.55 -15.69
C GLY A 29 13.21 22.48 -17.07
N GLU A 30 13.68 21.57 -17.93
CA GLU A 30 13.23 21.45 -19.32
C GLU A 30 12.08 20.45 -19.47
N ALA A 31 11.33 20.57 -20.58
CA ALA A 31 10.35 19.55 -20.95
C ALA A 31 11.05 18.22 -21.28
N PHE A 32 10.36 17.12 -21.02
CA PHE A 32 10.88 15.79 -21.31
C PHE A 32 9.75 14.86 -21.76
N GLU A 33 10.14 13.80 -22.47
CA GLU A 33 9.24 12.73 -22.89
C GLU A 33 9.93 11.39 -22.68
N LEU A 34 9.25 10.46 -22.03
CA LEU A 34 9.74 9.11 -21.79
C LEU A 34 9.22 8.16 -22.87
N SER A 35 10.05 7.18 -23.25
CA SER A 35 9.60 6.08 -24.09
C SER A 35 8.56 5.21 -23.38
N ALA A 36 7.77 4.42 -24.13
CA ALA A 36 6.80 3.48 -23.56
C ALA A 36 7.45 2.50 -22.56
N ARG A 37 8.69 2.06 -22.84
CA ARG A 37 9.45 1.17 -21.95
C ARG A 37 9.81 1.85 -20.63
N GLU A 38 10.24 3.11 -20.67
CA GLU A 38 10.57 3.87 -19.46
C GLU A 38 9.32 4.15 -18.61
N LYS A 39 8.20 4.49 -19.26
CA LYS A 39 6.90 4.66 -18.61
C LYS A 39 6.47 3.38 -17.88
N ASP A 40 6.54 2.24 -18.57
CA ASP A 40 6.16 0.95 -17.99
C ASP A 40 7.08 0.54 -16.84
N ASN A 41 8.39 0.77 -16.96
CA ASN A 41 9.34 0.55 -15.87
C ASN A 41 9.02 1.40 -14.63
N LEU A 42 8.65 2.67 -14.80
CA LEU A 42 8.27 3.53 -13.67
C LEU A 42 6.96 3.08 -13.01
N ARG A 43 5.98 2.65 -13.80
CA ARG A 43 4.73 2.06 -13.31
C ARG A 43 5.01 0.82 -12.48
N LEU A 44 5.76 -0.15 -13.04
CA LEU A 44 6.14 -1.38 -12.36
C LEU A 44 7.01 -1.13 -11.12
N TYR A 45 7.87 -0.11 -11.16
CA TYR A 45 8.68 0.29 -10.01
C TYR A 45 7.81 0.73 -8.84
N ILE A 46 6.81 1.59 -9.08
CA ILE A 46 5.84 2.00 -8.06
C ILE A 46 5.02 0.80 -7.57
N GLU A 47 4.51 -0.03 -8.48
CA GLU A 47 3.75 -1.23 -8.12
C GLU A 47 4.54 -2.18 -7.22
N ASN A 48 5.84 -2.32 -7.45
CA ASN A 48 6.71 -3.16 -6.62
C ASN A 48 7.26 -2.45 -5.37
N GLY A 49 6.57 -1.39 -4.90
CA GLY A 49 6.85 -0.71 -3.64
C GLY A 49 7.91 0.39 -3.73
N GLY A 50 8.29 0.79 -4.95
CA GLY A 50 9.10 1.97 -5.19
C GLY A 50 8.40 3.26 -4.81
N PHE A 51 9.17 4.35 -4.75
CA PHE A 51 8.68 5.69 -4.47
C PHE A 51 9.37 6.71 -5.38
N ILE A 52 8.62 7.68 -5.89
CA ILE A 52 9.17 8.80 -6.68
C ILE A 52 9.06 10.08 -5.86
N PHE A 53 10.18 10.75 -5.65
CA PHE A 53 10.23 12.11 -5.15
C PHE A 53 10.75 13.02 -6.26
N ALA A 54 9.98 14.01 -6.66
CA ALA A 54 10.34 14.86 -7.78
C ALA A 54 10.22 16.35 -7.47
N GLU A 55 10.98 17.16 -8.20
CA GLU A 55 10.85 18.61 -8.18
C GLU A 55 10.94 19.20 -9.59
N ALA A 56 10.30 20.35 -9.80
CA ALA A 56 10.66 21.24 -10.90
C ALA A 56 11.68 22.27 -10.40
N ASN A 57 12.70 22.53 -11.23
CA ASN A 57 13.70 23.54 -10.95
C ASN A 57 13.17 24.95 -11.27
N ASP A 58 12.10 25.33 -10.58
CA ASP A 58 11.38 26.58 -10.77
C ASP A 58 11.49 27.50 -9.54
N GLY A 59 11.63 28.80 -9.80
CA GLY A 59 11.78 29.83 -8.78
C GLY A 59 13.23 30.27 -8.56
N ASN A 60 13.40 31.34 -7.77
CA ASN A 60 14.72 31.89 -7.41
C ASN A 60 15.64 32.20 -8.60
N GLY A 61 15.07 32.56 -9.75
CA GLY A 61 15.80 32.86 -10.99
C GLY A 61 15.84 31.72 -12.01
N CYS A 62 15.33 30.54 -11.68
CA CYS A 62 15.17 29.41 -12.59
C CYS A 62 13.73 29.32 -13.14
N ASP A 63 13.58 28.80 -14.36
CA ASP A 63 12.29 28.47 -14.99
C ASP A 63 12.18 26.96 -15.15
N GLY A 64 11.28 26.34 -14.39
CA GLY A 64 11.01 24.91 -14.42
C GLY A 64 9.62 24.57 -14.94
N GLN A 65 8.90 25.53 -15.52
CA GLN A 65 7.49 25.33 -15.89
C GLN A 65 7.31 24.29 -17.01
N ALA A 66 8.31 24.15 -17.89
CA ALA A 66 8.31 23.14 -18.94
C ALA A 66 8.40 21.72 -18.36
N PHE A 67 9.24 21.53 -17.35
CA PHE A 67 9.32 20.29 -16.59
C PHE A 67 8.01 20.02 -15.82
N ASP A 68 7.45 21.02 -15.12
CA ASP A 68 6.20 20.87 -14.36
C ASP A 68 5.05 20.36 -15.22
N ARG A 69 4.87 20.94 -16.42
CA ARG A 69 3.85 20.46 -17.38
C ARG A 69 4.09 19.01 -17.81
N SER A 70 5.34 18.67 -18.13
CA SER A 70 5.71 17.33 -18.58
C SER A 70 5.51 16.28 -17.48
N PHE A 71 5.93 16.58 -16.26
CA PHE A 71 5.80 15.69 -15.11
C PHE A 71 4.33 15.46 -14.72
N ARG A 72 3.50 16.51 -14.71
CA ARG A 72 2.05 16.39 -14.46
C ARG A 72 1.35 15.53 -15.50
N ALA A 73 1.68 15.72 -16.79
CA ALA A 73 1.13 14.91 -17.87
C ALA A 73 1.53 13.43 -17.72
N LEU A 74 2.81 13.16 -17.42
CA LEU A 74 3.30 11.81 -17.19
C LEU A 74 2.57 11.13 -16.01
N MET A 75 2.39 11.81 -14.88
CA MET A 75 1.72 11.21 -13.72
C MET A 75 0.24 10.88 -14.01
N ALA A 76 -0.45 11.76 -14.74
CA ALA A 76 -1.83 11.52 -15.16
C ALA A 76 -1.94 10.32 -16.12
N GLU A 77 -0.98 10.17 -17.03
CA GLU A 77 -0.89 9.03 -17.96
C GLU A 77 -0.60 7.71 -17.23
N LEU A 78 0.35 7.70 -16.29
CA LEU A 78 0.79 6.46 -15.63
C LEU A 78 -0.23 5.90 -14.64
N PHE A 79 -0.92 6.77 -13.88
CA PHE A 79 -1.70 6.33 -12.72
C PHE A 79 -3.19 6.66 -12.80
N ASN A 80 -3.68 7.20 -13.92
CA ASN A 80 -5.06 7.67 -14.08
C ASN A 80 -5.54 8.59 -12.95
N SER A 81 -4.61 9.23 -12.24
CA SER A 81 -4.85 10.09 -11.09
C SER A 81 -3.94 11.30 -11.18
N PRO A 82 -4.49 12.53 -11.21
CA PRO A 82 -3.67 13.73 -11.30
C PRO A 82 -2.92 13.97 -9.98
N LEU A 83 -1.80 14.69 -10.06
CA LEU A 83 -1.12 15.22 -8.89
C LEU A 83 -2.05 16.13 -8.09
N ARG A 84 -2.38 15.72 -6.86
CA ARG A 84 -3.26 16.47 -5.95
C ARG A 84 -2.43 17.22 -4.93
N LYS A 85 -2.89 18.42 -4.58
CA LYS A 85 -2.30 19.22 -3.51
C LYS A 85 -2.44 18.46 -2.19
N LEU A 86 -1.33 18.18 -1.51
CA LEU A 86 -1.37 17.43 -0.26
C LEU A 86 -1.84 18.33 0.88
N PRO A 87 -2.81 17.90 1.70
CA PRO A 87 -3.28 18.71 2.80
C PRO A 87 -2.23 18.78 3.93
N PRO A 88 -2.28 19.81 4.81
CA PRO A 88 -1.28 20.00 5.87
C PRO A 88 -1.20 18.86 6.90
N ASP A 89 -2.29 18.10 7.05
CA ASP A 89 -2.40 16.92 7.91
C ASP A 89 -1.89 15.63 7.23
N HIS A 90 -1.46 15.69 5.97
CA HIS A 90 -0.77 14.57 5.37
C HIS A 90 0.59 14.38 6.02
N SER A 91 0.89 13.14 6.38
CA SER A 91 2.10 12.73 7.09
C SER A 91 3.44 13.13 6.49
N VAL A 92 3.52 13.46 5.18
CA VAL A 92 4.77 13.96 4.60
C VAL A 92 5.20 15.31 5.17
N TRP A 93 4.28 16.04 5.81
CA TRP A 93 4.59 17.31 6.46
C TRP A 93 5.20 17.15 7.86
N PHE A 94 5.10 15.97 8.48
CA PHE A 94 5.54 15.73 9.85
C PHE A 94 6.00 14.29 10.09
N ALA A 95 6.40 13.58 9.04
CA ALA A 95 6.79 12.18 9.14
C ALA A 95 7.91 12.02 10.16
N GLU A 96 8.99 12.82 10.04
CA GLU A 96 10.12 12.84 10.96
C GLU A 96 10.12 14.06 11.88
N GLN A 97 9.89 15.25 11.31
CA GLN A 97 9.88 16.53 12.02
C GLN A 97 8.74 17.40 11.51
N PRO A 98 7.98 18.09 12.39
CA PRO A 98 6.96 19.02 11.95
C PRO A 98 7.59 20.18 11.17
N ILE A 99 6.90 20.62 10.12
CA ILE A 99 7.25 21.79 9.33
C ILE A 99 6.29 22.93 9.70
N ASP A 100 6.86 24.07 10.05
CA ASP A 100 6.11 25.31 10.23
C ASP A 100 5.66 25.83 8.85
N PRO A 101 4.34 25.90 8.56
CA PRO A 101 3.84 26.39 7.28
C PRO A 101 4.24 27.83 6.98
N ASP A 102 4.43 28.67 8.01
CA ASP A 102 4.82 30.09 7.84
C ASP A 102 6.29 30.23 7.45
N ALA A 103 7.09 29.18 7.63
CA ALA A 103 8.48 29.12 7.22
C ALA A 103 8.66 28.69 5.74
N LEU A 104 7.59 28.28 5.05
CA LEU A 104 7.68 27.83 3.67
C LEU A 104 7.98 29.00 2.71
N PRO A 105 8.84 28.80 1.70
CA PRO A 105 8.99 29.76 0.61
C PRO A 105 7.66 30.04 -0.09
N SER A 106 7.48 31.28 -0.56
CA SER A 106 6.24 31.69 -1.23
C SER A 106 5.92 30.80 -2.43
N GLY A 107 4.69 30.27 -2.46
CA GLY A 107 4.20 29.39 -3.53
C GLY A 107 4.72 27.95 -3.46
N LEU A 108 5.54 27.59 -2.47
CA LEU A 108 6.03 26.23 -2.29
C LEU A 108 4.95 25.36 -1.65
N TRP A 109 4.65 24.22 -2.28
CA TRP A 109 3.72 23.24 -1.73
C TRP A 109 3.98 21.85 -2.32
N LEU A 110 3.63 20.79 -1.58
CA LEU A 110 3.77 19.41 -2.05
C LEU A 110 2.48 18.90 -2.69
N TYR A 111 2.65 18.16 -3.78
CA TYR A 111 1.62 17.44 -4.49
C TYR A 111 1.94 15.95 -4.45
N GLY A 112 0.93 15.10 -4.58
CA GLY A 112 1.17 13.66 -4.64
C GLY A 112 0.17 12.90 -5.48
N VAL A 113 0.55 11.65 -5.79
CA VAL A 113 -0.29 10.66 -6.45
C VAL A 113 -0.48 9.50 -5.49
N GLU A 114 -1.75 9.17 -5.22
CA GLU A 114 -2.12 7.93 -4.56
C GLU A 114 -2.03 6.78 -5.55
N ALA A 115 -1.13 5.83 -5.29
CA ALA A 115 -0.94 4.61 -6.07
C ALA A 115 -0.43 3.51 -5.12
N CYS A 116 -0.91 2.28 -5.28
CA CYS A 116 -0.47 1.12 -4.48
C CYS A 116 -0.60 1.40 -2.98
N CYS A 117 -1.84 1.53 -2.57
CA CYS A 117 -2.32 1.70 -1.21
C CYS A 117 -1.79 2.89 -0.38
N ARG A 118 -0.94 3.75 -0.95
CA ARG A 118 -0.34 4.93 -0.30
C ARG A 118 -0.10 6.07 -1.30
N THR A 119 0.37 7.22 -0.81
CA THR A 119 0.93 8.26 -1.68
C THR A 119 2.32 7.81 -2.13
N SER A 120 2.46 7.36 -3.38
CA SER A 120 3.72 6.76 -3.88
C SER A 120 4.56 7.71 -4.74
N VAL A 121 3.99 8.87 -5.08
CA VAL A 121 4.70 9.96 -5.74
C VAL A 121 4.51 11.23 -4.92
N ILE A 122 5.61 11.92 -4.62
CA ILE A 122 5.62 13.28 -4.06
C ILE A 122 6.32 14.21 -5.04
N TYR A 123 5.72 15.37 -5.27
CA TYR A 123 6.20 16.33 -6.23
C TYR A 123 6.14 17.75 -5.67
N CYS A 124 7.23 18.50 -5.85
CA CYS A 124 7.30 19.92 -5.55
C CYS A 124 7.49 20.73 -6.84
N PRO A 125 6.57 21.61 -7.24
CA PRO A 125 6.72 22.41 -8.46
C PRO A 125 7.74 23.56 -8.31
N ARG A 126 8.50 23.59 -7.21
CA ARG A 126 9.47 24.62 -6.87
C ARG A 126 10.76 23.93 -6.41
N SER A 127 11.91 24.57 -6.63
CA SER A 127 13.19 24.00 -6.25
C SER A 127 13.32 23.81 -4.74
N LEU A 128 13.44 22.57 -4.30
CA LEU A 128 13.90 22.17 -2.96
C LEU A 128 15.42 22.01 -2.94
N SER A 129 16.00 21.43 -3.98
CA SER A 129 17.44 21.20 -4.10
C SER A 129 18.27 22.47 -3.97
N CYS A 130 17.78 23.61 -4.49
CA CYS A 130 18.43 24.90 -4.30
C CYS A 130 18.58 25.25 -2.80
N PHE A 131 17.57 24.99 -1.97
CA PHE A 131 17.66 25.21 -0.52
C PHE A 131 18.52 24.16 0.17
N TRP A 132 18.56 22.93 -0.34
CA TRP A 132 19.46 21.89 0.18
C TRP A 132 20.93 22.24 -0.07
N GLU A 133 21.27 22.78 -1.24
CA GLU A 133 22.62 23.27 -1.54
C GLU A 133 23.02 24.47 -0.66
N LEU A 134 22.06 25.32 -0.30
CA LEU A 134 22.28 26.41 0.66
C LEU A 134 22.44 25.90 2.10
N SER A 135 21.93 24.71 2.41
CA SER A 135 22.10 24.07 3.71
C SER A 135 23.56 23.61 3.87
N ARG A 136 24.40 24.46 4.46
CA ARG A 136 25.81 24.14 4.74
C ARG A 136 26.00 23.23 5.96
N GLY A 137 24.98 22.48 6.36
CA GLY A 137 24.98 21.66 7.56
C GLY A 137 25.23 22.50 8.81
N SER A 138 26.29 22.16 9.56
CA SER A 138 26.67 22.84 10.81
C SER A 138 27.57 24.08 10.64
N ARG A 139 27.83 24.51 9.39
CA ARG A 139 28.71 25.66 9.13
C ARG A 139 27.91 26.97 9.24
N ASP A 140 28.51 27.98 9.87
CA ASP A 140 27.91 29.30 9.97
C ASP A 140 27.62 29.90 8.58
N THR A 141 26.46 30.54 8.47
CA THR A 141 26.03 31.29 7.30
C THR A 141 25.63 32.70 7.73
N ASP A 142 25.75 33.67 6.82
CA ASP A 142 25.36 35.08 7.06
C ASP A 142 23.97 35.38 6.46
N TYR A 143 23.10 34.36 6.38
CA TYR A 143 21.74 34.52 5.87
C TYR A 143 20.84 35.18 6.90
N SER A 144 19.82 35.91 6.44
CA SER A 144 18.80 36.45 7.35
C SER A 144 18.03 35.33 8.04
N GLU A 145 17.45 35.62 9.21
CA GLU A 145 16.63 34.66 9.96
C GLU A 145 15.49 34.08 9.10
N HIS A 146 14.85 34.92 8.29
CA HIS A 146 13.79 34.50 7.36
C HIS A 146 14.28 33.44 6.35
N VAL A 147 15.46 33.65 5.77
CA VAL A 147 16.05 32.73 4.79
C VAL A 147 16.51 31.44 5.47
N ASN A 148 17.09 31.53 6.67
CA ASN A 148 17.47 30.35 7.46
C ASN A 148 16.26 29.48 7.80
N ARG A 149 15.12 30.08 8.18
CA ARG A 149 13.87 29.33 8.42
C ARG A 149 13.36 28.63 7.16
N GLN A 150 13.47 29.26 5.99
CA GLN A 150 13.11 28.64 4.70
C GLN A 150 14.02 27.48 4.33
N ILE A 151 15.33 27.62 4.53
CA ILE A 151 16.31 26.55 4.30
C ILE A 151 15.98 25.36 5.21
N GLU A 152 15.78 25.62 6.50
CA GLU A 152 15.45 24.57 7.47
C GLU A 152 14.15 23.85 7.11
N ALA A 153 13.10 24.58 6.73
CA ALA A 153 11.83 24.01 6.29
C ALA A 153 12.00 23.12 5.05
N CYS A 154 12.78 23.55 4.04
CA CYS A 154 13.01 22.76 2.82
C CYS A 154 13.86 21.50 3.09
N VAL A 155 14.83 21.58 3.99
CA VAL A 155 15.59 20.39 4.43
C VAL A 155 14.67 19.42 5.16
N LYS A 156 13.81 19.91 6.06
CA LYS A 156 12.80 19.10 6.75
C LYS A 156 11.84 18.42 5.79
N ILE A 157 11.42 19.09 4.70
CA ILE A 157 10.63 18.47 3.63
C ILE A 157 11.35 17.25 3.07
N GLY A 158 12.63 17.39 2.69
CA GLY A 158 13.42 16.28 2.15
C GLY A 158 13.52 15.10 3.13
N VAL A 159 13.82 15.39 4.40
CA VAL A 159 13.91 14.37 5.46
C VAL A 159 12.57 13.68 5.68
N ASN A 160 11.47 14.43 5.77
CA ASN A 160 10.15 13.86 5.98
C ASN A 160 9.70 13.00 4.81
N VAL A 161 9.91 13.43 3.56
CA VAL A 161 9.53 12.65 2.38
C VAL A 161 10.32 11.34 2.33
N LEU A 162 11.61 11.36 2.65
CA LEU A 162 12.42 10.14 2.73
C LEU A 162 11.99 9.23 3.89
N ALA A 163 11.71 9.80 5.07
CA ALA A 163 11.19 9.04 6.20
C ALA A 163 9.85 8.39 5.86
N TYR A 164 8.93 9.14 5.24
CA TYR A 164 7.64 8.70 4.73
C TYR A 164 7.77 7.52 3.76
N ALA A 165 8.55 7.70 2.69
CA ALA A 165 8.73 6.73 1.62
C ALA A 165 9.34 5.41 2.10
N THR A 166 10.27 5.48 3.04
CA THR A 166 11.04 4.32 3.53
C THR A 166 10.46 3.71 4.80
N ASN A 167 9.48 4.35 5.45
CA ASN A 167 9.05 4.00 6.80
C ASN A 167 10.22 3.89 7.79
N ARG A 168 11.30 4.67 7.56
CA ARG A 168 12.58 4.63 8.30
C ARG A 168 13.30 3.28 8.25
N GLN A 169 12.94 2.43 7.29
CA GLN A 169 13.59 1.15 7.05
C GLN A 169 14.49 1.27 5.83
N LEU A 170 15.79 1.11 6.04
CA LEU A 170 16.77 1.12 4.97
C LEU A 170 16.89 -0.31 4.41
N LYS A 171 16.74 -0.47 3.09
CA LYS A 171 17.02 -1.74 2.40
C LYS A 171 18.50 -2.10 2.57
N ASP A 172 18.80 -3.39 2.74
CA ASP A 172 20.19 -3.84 2.66
C ASP A 172 20.64 -3.90 1.20
N LYS A 173 21.93 -3.64 0.93
CA LYS A 173 22.46 -3.68 -0.45
C LYS A 173 22.39 -5.09 -1.06
N LEU A 174 22.28 -6.11 -0.22
CA LEU A 174 22.16 -7.52 -0.63
C LEU A 174 20.69 -7.98 -0.76
N ASP A 175 19.71 -7.17 -0.35
CA ASP A 175 18.30 -7.49 -0.49
C ASP A 175 17.91 -7.38 -1.96
N ARG A 176 17.83 -8.51 -2.65
CA ARG A 176 17.30 -8.55 -4.01
C ARG A 176 15.79 -8.34 -3.96
N PRO A 177 15.26 -7.33 -4.67
CA PRO A 177 13.82 -7.12 -4.73
C PRO A 177 13.17 -8.34 -5.38
N ARG A 178 12.24 -9.00 -4.65
CA ARG A 178 11.37 -10.01 -5.24
C ARG A 178 10.35 -9.28 -6.10
N ILE A 179 10.59 -9.23 -7.41
CA ILE A 179 9.61 -8.75 -8.38
C ILE A 179 8.44 -9.73 -8.34
N ALA A 180 7.24 -9.24 -8.06
CA ALA A 180 6.05 -10.06 -8.23
C ALA A 180 5.96 -10.41 -9.72
N ALA A 181 5.98 -11.70 -10.06
CA ALA A 181 6.00 -12.16 -11.45
C ALA A 181 4.89 -11.47 -12.25
N ASP A 182 5.29 -10.86 -13.36
CA ASP A 182 4.40 -10.20 -14.32
C ASP A 182 3.89 -11.25 -15.31
N ASP A 183 3.21 -12.28 -14.79
CA ASP A 183 2.59 -13.29 -15.63
C ASP A 183 1.20 -12.80 -16.04
N ASN A 184 1.18 -11.88 -17.01
CA ASN A 184 0.03 -11.66 -17.90
C ASN A 184 -0.23 -12.87 -18.81
N THR A 185 0.62 -13.90 -18.74
CA THR A 185 0.30 -15.25 -19.21
C THR A 185 -0.48 -15.96 -18.13
N GLU A 186 -1.80 -16.08 -18.28
CA GLU A 186 -2.57 -17.06 -17.53
C GLU A 186 -1.93 -18.44 -17.75
N PRO A 187 -1.22 -19.02 -16.76
CA PRO A 187 -0.79 -20.40 -16.90
C PRO A 187 -2.07 -21.22 -16.93
N LEU A 188 -2.19 -22.15 -17.88
CA LEU A 188 -3.25 -23.15 -17.82
C LEU A 188 -3.13 -23.82 -16.45
N PRO A 189 -4.15 -23.74 -15.56
CA PRO A 189 -3.99 -24.18 -14.20
C PRO A 189 -3.62 -25.67 -14.19
N GLU A 190 -2.44 -25.99 -13.67
CA GLU A 190 -2.09 -27.38 -13.43
C GLU A 190 -3.08 -27.98 -12.43
N ARG A 191 -3.55 -29.19 -12.70
CA ARG A 191 -4.50 -29.88 -11.82
C ARG A 191 -3.90 -29.96 -10.41
N GLY A 192 -4.66 -29.47 -9.42
CA GLY A 192 -4.26 -29.46 -8.01
C GLY A 192 -3.53 -28.20 -7.55
N THR A 193 -3.51 -27.16 -8.38
CA THR A 193 -3.07 -25.81 -7.99
C THR A 193 -4.25 -24.96 -7.53
N LEU A 194 -4.14 -24.37 -6.34
CA LEU A 194 -5.11 -23.42 -5.81
C LEU A 194 -4.93 -22.05 -6.48
N GLN A 195 -6.04 -21.48 -6.94
CA GLN A 195 -6.13 -20.10 -7.38
C GLN A 195 -7.09 -19.35 -6.47
N ILE A 196 -6.71 -18.14 -6.07
CA ILE A 196 -7.53 -17.24 -5.25
C ILE A 196 -7.66 -15.94 -6.03
N PRO A 197 -8.82 -15.67 -6.65
CA PRO A 197 -9.04 -14.39 -7.33
C PRO A 197 -9.47 -13.31 -6.34
N LYS A 198 -9.28 -12.06 -6.74
CA LYS A 198 -9.81 -10.89 -6.04
C LYS A 198 -11.25 -10.64 -6.46
N LEU A 199 -12.17 -10.54 -5.51
CA LEU A 199 -13.56 -10.18 -5.79
C LEU A 199 -13.65 -8.71 -6.19
N ALA A 200 -14.24 -8.42 -7.35
CA ALA A 200 -14.36 -7.06 -7.87
C ALA A 200 -15.50 -6.28 -7.19
N HIS A 201 -15.21 -5.03 -6.81
CA HIS A 201 -16.17 -4.08 -6.24
C HIS A 201 -15.69 -2.63 -6.43
N GLY A 202 -16.59 -1.66 -6.29
CA GLY A 202 -16.28 -0.22 -6.47
C GLY A 202 -15.44 0.43 -5.35
N GLY A 203 -15.08 -0.33 -4.31
CA GLY A 203 -14.44 0.17 -3.08
C GLY A 203 -12.91 0.17 -3.09
N GLY A 204 -12.31 -0.06 -4.26
CA GLY A 204 -10.85 -0.20 -4.41
C GLY A 204 -10.36 -1.64 -4.34
N ALA A 205 -11.00 -2.53 -5.10
CA ALA A 205 -10.70 -3.97 -5.16
C ALA A 205 -9.28 -4.34 -5.62
N ASP A 206 -8.52 -3.35 -6.11
CA ASP A 206 -7.12 -3.52 -6.53
C ASP A 206 -6.24 -2.37 -6.03
N ASP A 207 -6.62 -1.71 -4.94
CA ASP A 207 -5.83 -0.61 -4.37
C ASP A 207 -4.50 -1.10 -3.75
N ALA A 208 -4.38 -2.39 -3.46
CA ALA A 208 -3.15 -3.06 -3.04
C ALA A 208 -2.86 -4.25 -3.99
N PRO A 209 -2.49 -3.99 -5.25
CA PRO A 209 -2.43 -5.00 -6.32
C PRO A 209 -1.61 -6.25 -5.95
N ASN A 210 -0.51 -6.09 -5.22
CA ASN A 210 0.44 -7.16 -4.93
C ASN A 210 0.19 -7.90 -3.61
N SER A 211 -0.77 -7.47 -2.79
CA SER A 211 -0.99 -8.07 -1.46
C SER A 211 -1.28 -9.58 -1.53
N LEU A 212 -2.16 -9.98 -2.45
CA LEU A 212 -2.53 -11.38 -2.63
C LEU A 212 -1.41 -12.22 -3.25
N ALA A 213 -0.69 -11.69 -4.24
CA ALA A 213 0.47 -12.37 -4.82
C ALA A 213 1.55 -12.60 -3.75
N ASN A 214 1.79 -11.62 -2.88
CA ASN A 214 2.72 -11.76 -1.78
C ASN A 214 2.23 -12.74 -0.71
N LEU A 215 0.93 -12.76 -0.39
CA LEU A 215 0.35 -13.75 0.53
C LEU A 215 0.49 -15.17 -0.03
N THR A 216 0.12 -15.40 -1.28
CA THR A 216 0.23 -16.71 -1.93
C THR A 216 1.69 -17.17 -2.03
N ASN A 217 2.64 -16.26 -2.23
CA ASN A 217 4.08 -16.56 -2.14
C ASN A 217 4.48 -17.03 -0.73
N VAL A 218 3.99 -16.35 0.33
CA VAL A 218 4.24 -16.80 1.72
C VAL A 218 3.62 -18.17 1.96
N VAL A 219 2.38 -18.40 1.51
CA VAL A 219 1.71 -19.70 1.61
C VAL A 219 2.55 -20.77 0.92
N ARG A 220 3.01 -20.55 -0.32
CA ARG A 220 3.83 -21.52 -1.05
C ARG A 220 5.18 -21.79 -0.38
N ASP A 221 5.82 -20.77 0.17
CA ASP A 221 7.14 -20.88 0.79
C ASP A 221 7.06 -21.58 2.17
N GLN A 222 5.98 -21.35 2.93
CA GLN A 222 5.82 -21.84 4.31
C GLN A 222 4.95 -23.08 4.42
N VAL A 223 4.04 -23.27 3.47
CA VAL A 223 3.06 -24.35 3.42
C VAL A 223 3.24 -25.09 2.09
N ARG A 224 3.29 -26.41 2.12
CA ARG A 224 3.50 -27.25 0.92
C ARG A 224 2.24 -27.36 0.04
N ILE A 225 1.50 -26.28 -0.12
CA ILE A 225 0.32 -26.18 -0.99
C ILE A 225 0.77 -25.62 -2.34
N ARG A 226 0.32 -26.25 -3.42
CA ARG A 226 0.48 -25.71 -4.77
C ARG A 226 -0.52 -24.56 -4.93
N ILE A 227 -0.02 -23.34 -4.93
CA ILE A 227 -0.81 -22.13 -5.07
C ILE A 227 -0.09 -21.20 -6.05
N GLU A 228 -0.84 -20.67 -7.01
CA GLU A 228 -0.32 -19.74 -8.00
C GLU A 228 -0.79 -18.30 -7.69
N PRO A 229 0.12 -17.31 -7.75
CA PRO A 229 -0.26 -15.92 -7.62
C PRO A 229 -1.18 -15.55 -8.79
N THR A 230 -2.41 -15.13 -8.49
CA THR A 230 -3.40 -14.74 -9.48
C THR A 230 -3.76 -13.27 -9.28
N ARG A 231 -3.67 -12.44 -10.33
CA ARG A 231 -4.11 -11.02 -10.31
C ARG A 231 -5.52 -10.83 -10.89
N ARG A 232 -6.29 -11.90 -11.02
CA ARG A 232 -7.63 -11.88 -11.62
C ARG A 232 -8.61 -11.17 -10.69
N LEU A 233 -9.19 -10.07 -11.18
CA LEU A 233 -10.40 -9.48 -10.62
C LEU A 233 -11.62 -10.22 -11.15
N LEU A 234 -12.42 -10.79 -10.27
CA LEU A 234 -13.57 -11.62 -10.58
C LEU A 234 -14.86 -10.91 -10.18
N ALA A 235 -15.81 -10.78 -11.11
CA ALA A 235 -17.11 -10.20 -10.78
C ALA A 235 -17.89 -11.14 -9.84
N PRO A 236 -18.72 -10.62 -8.90
CA PRO A 236 -19.53 -11.47 -8.03
C PRO A 236 -20.53 -12.37 -8.79
N THR A 237 -20.89 -12.00 -10.02
CA THR A 237 -21.81 -12.74 -10.90
C THR A 237 -21.08 -13.52 -12.00
N ASP A 238 -19.75 -13.65 -11.92
CA ASP A 238 -18.99 -14.44 -12.89
C ASP A 238 -19.38 -15.92 -12.79
N GLU A 239 -19.67 -16.57 -13.93
CA GLU A 239 -20.11 -17.97 -13.97
C GLU A 239 -19.07 -18.94 -13.41
N THR A 240 -17.78 -18.57 -13.45
CA THR A 240 -16.65 -19.37 -12.96
C THR A 240 -16.40 -19.18 -11.46
N ILE A 241 -17.17 -18.36 -10.74
CA ILE A 241 -16.94 -18.08 -9.31
C ILE A 241 -16.90 -19.34 -8.44
N HIS A 242 -17.67 -20.36 -8.81
CA HIS A 242 -17.73 -21.63 -8.08
C HIS A 242 -16.54 -22.56 -8.34
N GLU A 243 -15.66 -22.24 -9.31
CA GLU A 243 -14.41 -22.96 -9.54
C GLU A 243 -13.35 -22.60 -8.49
N PHE A 244 -13.53 -21.48 -7.78
CA PHE A 244 -12.61 -20.98 -6.77
C PHE A 244 -13.17 -21.23 -5.37
N PRO A 245 -12.53 -22.06 -4.53
CA PRO A 245 -13.02 -22.32 -3.17
C PRO A 245 -12.84 -21.13 -2.22
N ILE A 246 -11.93 -20.20 -2.57
CA ILE A 246 -11.57 -19.05 -1.76
C ILE A 246 -11.54 -17.82 -2.65
N LEU A 247 -12.20 -16.75 -2.21
CA LEU A 247 -12.09 -15.41 -2.76
C LEU A 247 -11.32 -14.51 -1.78
N PHE A 248 -10.57 -13.57 -2.33
CA PHE A 248 -9.94 -12.50 -1.57
C PHE A 248 -10.62 -11.16 -1.86
N MET A 249 -10.78 -10.29 -0.87
CA MET A 249 -11.35 -8.96 -1.08
C MET A 249 -10.69 -7.92 -0.17
N HIS A 250 -10.53 -6.70 -0.66
CA HIS A 250 -10.00 -5.61 0.14
C HIS A 250 -10.42 -4.26 -0.44
N GLY A 251 -10.41 -3.22 0.38
CA GLY A 251 -10.71 -1.88 -0.11
C GLY A 251 -10.52 -0.81 0.93
N ARG A 252 -10.70 0.45 0.49
CA ARG A 252 -10.58 1.65 1.33
C ARG A 252 -11.74 2.63 1.18
N ARG A 253 -12.66 2.35 0.26
CA ARG A 253 -13.79 3.22 -0.08
C ARG A 253 -15.10 2.46 0.11
N ASP A 254 -16.18 3.21 0.32
CA ASP A 254 -17.52 2.64 0.30
C ASP A 254 -17.81 1.96 -1.06
N PHE A 255 -18.64 0.92 -1.04
CA PHE A 255 -19.06 0.18 -2.22
C PHE A 255 -20.42 -0.49 -1.97
N GLN A 256 -21.19 -0.70 -3.02
CA GLN A 256 -22.48 -1.38 -2.90
C GLN A 256 -22.56 -2.49 -3.94
N PHE A 257 -23.04 -3.67 -3.52
CA PHE A 257 -23.42 -4.71 -4.45
C PHE A 257 -24.86 -4.51 -4.92
N THR A 258 -25.08 -4.82 -6.18
CA THR A 258 -26.43 -4.95 -6.76
C THR A 258 -27.17 -6.13 -6.11
N PRO A 259 -28.51 -6.17 -6.15
CA PRO A 259 -29.29 -7.32 -5.67
C PRO A 259 -28.83 -8.65 -6.29
N GLU A 260 -28.49 -8.64 -7.57
CA GLU A 260 -28.02 -9.80 -8.33
C GLU A 260 -26.66 -10.28 -7.81
N GLN A 261 -25.71 -9.37 -7.57
CA GLN A 261 -24.41 -9.70 -6.97
C GLN A 261 -24.55 -10.25 -5.55
N ARG A 262 -25.46 -9.72 -4.74
CA ARG A 262 -25.74 -10.25 -3.38
C ARG A 262 -26.29 -11.66 -3.43
N ALA A 263 -27.21 -11.93 -4.36
CA ALA A 263 -27.78 -13.26 -4.55
C ALA A 263 -26.71 -14.28 -5.01
N ALA A 264 -25.86 -13.90 -5.97
CA ALA A 264 -24.76 -14.75 -6.43
C ALA A 264 -23.74 -15.06 -5.32
N LEU A 265 -23.38 -14.06 -4.50
CA LEU A 265 -22.49 -14.27 -3.36
C LEU A 265 -23.11 -15.16 -2.29
N ARG A 266 -24.40 -14.99 -1.98
CA ARG A 266 -25.13 -15.90 -1.08
C ARG A 266 -25.02 -17.33 -1.56
N GLU A 267 -25.34 -17.58 -2.84
CA GLU A 267 -25.27 -18.91 -3.44
C GLU A 267 -23.83 -19.47 -3.40
N TYR A 268 -22.82 -18.65 -3.68
CA TYR A 268 -21.42 -19.04 -3.57
C TYR A 268 -21.06 -19.57 -2.17
N PHE A 269 -21.43 -18.84 -1.12
CA PHE A 269 -21.17 -19.25 0.26
C PHE A 269 -21.96 -20.48 0.68
N GLU A 270 -23.25 -20.57 0.30
CA GLU A 270 -24.12 -21.73 0.56
C GLU A 270 -23.58 -23.01 -0.11
N ARG A 271 -22.86 -22.87 -1.24
CA ARG A 271 -22.22 -23.98 -1.97
C ARG A 271 -20.83 -24.37 -1.46
N GLY A 272 -20.36 -23.78 -0.37
CA GLY A 272 -19.04 -24.11 0.21
C GLY A 272 -17.98 -23.03 0.03
N GLY A 273 -18.25 -21.99 -0.75
CA GLY A 273 -17.31 -20.91 -0.98
C GLY A 273 -16.87 -20.19 0.31
N PHE A 274 -15.68 -19.63 0.28
CA PHE A 274 -15.09 -18.87 1.38
C PHE A 274 -14.62 -17.49 0.93
N LEU A 275 -14.70 -16.48 1.81
CA LEU A 275 -14.18 -15.13 1.57
C LEU A 275 -13.22 -14.71 2.69
N LEU A 276 -11.97 -14.39 2.34
CA LEU A 276 -11.04 -13.63 3.17
C LEU A 276 -11.08 -12.16 2.72
N ALA A 277 -11.46 -11.26 3.62
CA ALA A 277 -11.50 -9.83 3.35
C ALA A 277 -10.72 -9.00 4.37
N ASP A 278 -10.14 -7.87 3.96
CA ASP A 278 -9.54 -6.90 4.88
C ASP A 278 -9.81 -5.43 4.51
N SER A 279 -9.85 -4.55 5.51
CA SER A 279 -9.99 -3.11 5.33
C SER A 279 -8.61 -2.45 5.25
N ILE A 280 -8.30 -1.88 4.09
CA ILE A 280 -7.02 -1.23 3.84
C ILE A 280 -6.89 -0.01 4.76
N CYS A 281 -5.77 0.03 5.48
CA CYS A 281 -5.47 1.01 6.53
C CYS A 281 -6.59 1.22 7.57
N ALA A 282 -7.37 0.16 7.83
CA ALA A 282 -8.51 0.19 8.74
C ALA A 282 -9.56 1.26 8.38
N SER A 283 -9.82 1.47 7.07
CA SER A 283 -10.85 2.37 6.56
C SER A 283 -12.21 2.07 7.20
N PRO A 284 -12.82 3.03 7.92
CA PRO A 284 -14.17 2.91 8.43
C PRO A 284 -15.21 2.79 7.32
N GLU A 285 -15.03 3.51 6.20
CA GLU A 285 -15.96 3.52 5.07
C GLU A 285 -16.10 2.13 4.46
N PHE A 286 -14.97 1.46 4.20
CA PHE A 286 -14.97 0.10 3.67
C PHE A 286 -15.49 -0.91 4.70
N ALA A 287 -15.11 -0.78 5.97
CA ALA A 287 -15.57 -1.69 7.02
C ALA A 287 -17.09 -1.62 7.24
N GLU A 288 -17.68 -0.43 7.23
CA GLU A 288 -19.13 -0.26 7.31
C GLU A 288 -19.84 -0.75 6.04
N ALA A 289 -19.24 -0.55 4.87
CA ALA A 289 -19.74 -1.12 3.62
C ALA A 289 -19.77 -2.66 3.66
N MET A 290 -18.68 -3.30 4.09
CA MET A 290 -18.61 -4.76 4.28
C MET A 290 -19.69 -5.25 5.23
N ARG A 291 -19.84 -4.63 6.41
CA ARG A 291 -20.88 -4.99 7.39
C ARG A 291 -22.30 -4.83 6.82
N ARG A 292 -22.55 -3.77 6.06
CA ARG A 292 -23.85 -3.52 5.41
C ARG A 292 -24.14 -4.57 4.33
N GLU A 293 -23.20 -4.83 3.44
CA GLU A 293 -23.40 -5.78 2.34
C GLU A 293 -23.54 -7.21 2.86
N LEU A 294 -22.72 -7.61 3.84
CA LEU A 294 -22.84 -8.94 4.45
C LEU A 294 -24.14 -9.12 5.24
N ARG A 295 -24.66 -8.08 5.90
CA ARG A 295 -26.00 -8.11 6.52
C ARG A 295 -27.12 -8.22 5.49
N ALA A 296 -26.97 -7.59 4.32
CA ALA A 296 -27.93 -7.73 3.23
C ALA A 296 -27.87 -9.13 2.60
N ILE A 297 -26.68 -9.73 2.50
CA ILE A 297 -26.50 -11.10 2.02
C ILE A 297 -27.02 -12.10 3.05
N PHE A 298 -26.72 -11.94 4.35
CA PHE A 298 -27.12 -12.82 5.45
C PHE A 298 -27.81 -12.06 6.60
N PRO A 299 -29.13 -11.80 6.51
CA PRO A 299 -29.86 -11.05 7.52
C PRO A 299 -29.89 -11.71 8.90
N ASP A 300 -29.85 -13.04 8.95
CA ASP A 300 -30.01 -13.84 10.17
C ASP A 300 -28.67 -14.31 10.78
N GLN A 301 -27.56 -14.17 10.03
CA GLN A 301 -26.22 -14.55 10.48
C GLN A 301 -25.35 -13.30 10.64
N PRO A 302 -25.20 -12.76 11.86
CA PRO A 302 -24.46 -11.53 12.06
C PRO A 302 -22.96 -11.76 11.84
N LEU A 303 -22.32 -10.81 11.15
CA LEU A 303 -20.87 -10.69 11.16
C LEU A 303 -20.42 -10.39 12.59
N SER A 304 -19.72 -11.34 13.22
CA SER A 304 -19.42 -11.30 14.65
C SER A 304 -17.96 -11.58 14.92
N ARG A 305 -17.48 -11.20 16.11
CA ARG A 305 -16.09 -11.37 16.47
C ARG A 305 -15.71 -12.86 16.55
N VAL A 306 -14.70 -13.28 15.78
CA VAL A 306 -14.11 -14.62 15.91
C VAL A 306 -13.45 -14.75 17.29
N PRO A 307 -13.84 -15.74 18.11
CA PRO A 307 -13.28 -15.93 19.45
C PRO A 307 -11.78 -16.20 19.41
N PRO A 308 -10.98 -15.67 20.36
CA PRO A 308 -9.54 -15.98 20.44
C PRO A 308 -9.21 -17.46 20.62
N SER A 309 -10.17 -18.25 21.14
CA SER A 309 -10.06 -19.70 21.29
C SER A 309 -10.37 -20.49 20.01
N HIS A 310 -10.74 -19.81 18.92
CA HIS A 310 -11.10 -20.49 17.69
C HIS A 310 -9.90 -21.30 17.15
N PRO A 311 -10.09 -22.58 16.75
CA PRO A 311 -9.03 -23.46 16.24
C PRO A 311 -8.13 -22.87 15.15
N MET A 312 -8.66 -21.97 14.30
CA MET A 312 -7.89 -21.24 13.27
C MET A 312 -6.73 -20.42 13.84
N PHE A 313 -6.75 -20.03 15.12
CA PHE A 313 -5.65 -19.30 15.77
C PHE A 313 -4.63 -20.21 16.46
N THR A 314 -4.74 -21.52 16.25
CA THR A 314 -3.87 -22.55 16.82
C THR A 314 -3.17 -23.35 15.73
N GLU A 315 -2.33 -24.30 16.12
CA GLU A 315 -1.64 -25.21 15.20
C GLU A 315 -2.55 -26.33 14.66
N GLN A 316 -3.83 -26.40 15.06
CA GLN A 316 -4.75 -27.47 14.66
C GLN A 316 -4.87 -27.63 13.13
N PHE A 317 -4.83 -26.53 12.38
CA PHE A 317 -4.86 -26.52 10.91
C PHE A 317 -3.47 -26.42 10.28
N GLN A 318 -2.42 -26.76 11.04
CA GLN A 318 -1.01 -26.65 10.63
C GLN A 318 -0.56 -25.21 10.33
N GLY A 319 -1.27 -24.23 10.91
CA GLY A 319 -0.92 -22.82 10.85
C GLY A 319 -0.03 -22.39 12.01
N PHE A 320 0.09 -21.08 12.18
CA PHE A 320 0.84 -20.44 13.25
C PHE A 320 0.00 -20.33 14.54
N PRO A 321 0.63 -20.40 15.73
CA PRO A 321 -0.04 -19.98 16.95
C PRO A 321 -0.24 -18.47 16.96
N LEU A 322 -1.50 -18.02 16.88
CA LEU A 322 -1.91 -16.62 16.83
C LEU A 322 -2.52 -16.13 18.15
N GLY A 323 -2.07 -16.66 19.28
CA GLY A 323 -2.53 -16.22 20.61
C GLY A 323 -2.24 -14.75 20.89
N GLN A 324 -1.23 -14.18 20.23
CA GLN A 324 -0.91 -12.76 20.29
C GLN A 324 -0.32 -12.27 18.96
N VAL A 325 -0.88 -11.20 18.42
CA VAL A 325 -0.41 -10.49 17.22
C VAL A 325 -0.18 -9.02 17.55
N THR A 326 0.61 -8.35 16.72
CA THR A 326 0.95 -6.93 16.87
C THR A 326 0.07 -6.09 15.95
N LEU A 327 -0.76 -5.23 16.55
CA LEU A 327 -1.45 -4.17 15.84
C LEU A 327 -0.58 -2.90 15.88
N ARG A 328 -0.44 -2.26 14.73
CA ARG A 328 0.27 -1.01 14.51
C ARG A 328 -0.74 0.11 14.30
N ASP A 329 -0.63 1.16 15.10
CA ASP A 329 -1.47 2.36 15.04
C ASP A 329 -0.59 3.61 14.91
N PRO A 330 -0.54 4.27 13.74
CA PRO A 330 0.22 5.49 13.51
C PRO A 330 -0.35 6.69 14.28
N GLN A 331 0.46 7.27 15.18
CA GLN A 331 0.05 8.39 16.03
C GLN A 331 1.20 9.38 16.26
N ALA A 332 0.86 10.67 16.31
CA ALA A 332 1.74 11.70 16.85
C ALA A 332 1.71 11.65 18.39
N ARG A 333 2.88 11.72 19.05
CA ARG A 333 2.98 11.67 20.53
C ARG A 333 2.84 13.05 21.18
N GLY A 334 3.04 14.12 20.42
CA GLY A 334 2.90 15.51 20.84
C GLY A 334 2.79 16.44 19.63
N ALA A 335 2.45 17.72 19.85
CA ALA A 335 2.27 18.70 18.78
C ALA A 335 3.52 18.95 17.93
N ASN A 336 4.71 18.65 18.48
CA ASN A 336 6.00 18.88 17.84
C ASN A 336 6.76 17.59 17.49
N ASP A 337 6.16 16.41 17.70
CA ASP A 337 6.82 15.12 17.45
C ASP A 337 6.48 14.60 16.06
N GLY A 338 7.45 13.91 15.44
CA GLY A 338 7.19 13.14 14.22
C GLY A 338 6.24 11.96 14.45
N LEU A 339 5.77 11.36 13.36
CA LEU A 339 4.91 10.18 13.41
C LEU A 339 5.62 8.98 14.02
N THR A 340 5.01 8.40 15.05
CA THR A 340 5.44 7.12 15.62
C THR A 340 4.34 6.09 15.50
N ALA A 341 4.70 4.81 15.44
CA ALA A 341 3.72 3.75 15.53
C ALA A 341 3.56 3.30 16.99
N ARG A 342 2.33 3.31 17.50
CA ARG A 342 1.98 2.56 18.70
C ARG A 342 1.82 1.10 18.31
N LEU A 343 2.63 0.23 18.92
CA LEU A 343 2.52 -1.21 18.76
C LEU A 343 1.75 -1.77 19.96
N THR A 344 0.60 -2.38 19.70
CA THR A 344 -0.23 -3.00 20.73
C THR A 344 -0.35 -4.48 20.47
N LYS A 345 -0.05 -5.29 21.49
CA LYS A 345 -0.24 -6.73 21.44
C LYS A 345 -1.71 -7.06 21.72
N VAL A 346 -2.36 -7.75 20.78
CA VAL A 346 -3.78 -8.12 20.84
C VAL A 346 -3.97 -9.55 20.35
N THR A 347 -5.16 -10.13 20.53
CA THR A 347 -5.57 -11.31 19.77
C THR A 347 -6.03 -10.89 18.37
N PRO A 348 -5.95 -11.75 17.34
CA PRO A 348 -6.36 -11.41 15.98
C PRO A 348 -7.77 -10.85 15.96
N LEU A 349 -7.90 -9.59 15.54
CA LEU A 349 -9.16 -8.87 15.52
C LEU A 349 -9.94 -9.13 14.23
N LEU A 350 -10.40 -10.37 14.05
CA LEU A 350 -11.16 -10.81 12.87
C LEU A 350 -12.64 -10.96 13.20
N GLU A 351 -13.49 -10.59 12.25
CA GLU A 351 -14.93 -10.82 12.27
C GLU A 351 -15.26 -11.96 11.29
N GLY A 352 -16.34 -12.70 11.52
CA GLY A 352 -16.75 -13.78 10.62
C GLY A 352 -18.25 -14.07 10.64
N ILE A 353 -18.71 -14.69 9.56
CA ILE A 353 -20.07 -15.22 9.42
C ILE A 353 -19.99 -16.73 9.45
N GLU A 354 -20.79 -17.34 10.31
CA GLU A 354 -20.94 -18.78 10.41
C GLU A 354 -22.21 -19.22 9.66
N LEU A 355 -22.07 -20.27 8.86
CA LEU A 355 -23.17 -20.94 8.16
C LEU A 355 -23.02 -22.44 8.45
N ASP A 356 -24.06 -23.08 8.98
CA ASP A 356 -24.09 -24.53 9.28
C ASP A 356 -22.87 -25.05 10.08
N GLY A 357 -22.39 -24.26 11.05
CA GLY A 357 -21.29 -24.65 11.94
C GLY A 357 -19.88 -24.40 11.39
N ARG A 358 -19.73 -23.75 10.23
CA ARG A 358 -18.44 -23.37 9.64
C ARG A 358 -18.40 -21.87 9.30
N LEU A 359 -17.24 -21.23 9.46
CA LEU A 359 -17.07 -19.84 9.07
C LEU A 359 -16.92 -19.74 7.55
N VAL A 360 -17.78 -18.98 6.88
CA VAL A 360 -17.78 -18.81 5.41
C VAL A 360 -17.22 -17.46 4.97
N VAL A 361 -17.20 -16.50 5.90
CA VAL A 361 -16.55 -15.20 5.70
C VAL A 361 -15.62 -14.94 6.88
N ILE A 362 -14.41 -14.48 6.59
CA ILE A 362 -13.50 -13.86 7.54
C ILE A 362 -13.19 -12.45 7.04
N PHE A 363 -13.50 -11.46 7.85
CA PHE A 363 -13.23 -10.06 7.58
C PHE A 363 -12.30 -9.48 8.65
N SER A 364 -11.23 -8.82 8.22
CA SER A 364 -10.38 -8.03 9.10
C SER A 364 -10.70 -6.53 8.97
N PRO A 365 -11.24 -5.87 10.00
CA PRO A 365 -11.38 -4.41 10.00
C PRO A 365 -10.04 -3.67 10.07
N TYR A 366 -8.92 -4.38 10.18
CA TYR A 366 -7.57 -3.83 10.18
C TYR A 366 -6.78 -4.36 8.98
N ASP A 367 -5.83 -3.54 8.51
CA ASP A 367 -5.08 -3.85 7.30
C ASP A 367 -4.24 -5.13 7.42
N LEU A 368 -4.42 -6.00 6.44
CA LEU A 368 -3.52 -7.08 6.06
C LEU A 368 -2.83 -6.73 4.73
N SER A 369 -3.56 -6.07 3.83
CA SER A 369 -3.17 -5.83 2.45
C SER A 369 -1.96 -4.92 2.28
N CYS A 370 -1.96 -3.70 2.83
CA CYS A 370 -0.79 -2.82 2.72
C CYS A 370 0.43 -3.41 3.45
N ALA A 371 0.23 -4.15 4.55
CA ALA A 371 1.31 -4.87 5.20
C ALA A 371 1.97 -5.91 4.27
N LEU A 372 1.21 -6.46 3.33
CA LEU A 372 1.64 -7.46 2.35
C LEU A 372 2.06 -6.87 0.98
N GLU A 373 1.81 -5.59 0.67
CA GLU A 373 2.13 -4.94 -0.63
C GLU A 373 3.62 -4.68 -0.92
N ASN A 374 4.51 -4.87 0.07
CA ASN A 374 5.89 -4.39 0.14
C ASN A 374 6.01 -2.92 0.61
N HIS A 375 6.33 -2.79 1.90
CA HIS A 375 6.52 -1.55 2.69
C HIS A 375 5.21 -0.96 3.22
N ALA A 376 4.92 -1.29 4.48
CA ALA A 376 3.82 -0.70 5.21
C ALA A 376 3.97 0.83 5.23
N SER A 377 2.98 1.56 4.72
CA SER A 377 2.95 3.02 4.78
C SER A 377 3.05 3.48 6.24
N LEU A 378 3.72 4.62 6.49
CA LEU A 378 3.88 5.19 7.83
C LEU A 378 2.54 5.45 8.54
N ASP A 379 1.47 5.58 7.76
CA ASP A 379 0.15 6.06 8.19
C ASP A 379 -0.91 4.98 8.19
N CYS A 380 -0.55 3.78 7.76
CA CYS A 380 -1.50 2.68 7.67
C CYS A 380 -1.67 1.99 9.03
N LYS A 381 -2.89 2.03 9.56
CA LYS A 381 -3.28 1.25 10.73
C LYS A 381 -3.59 -0.19 10.32
N GLY A 382 -2.92 -1.15 10.96
CA GLY A 382 -2.95 -2.53 10.50
C GLY A 382 -2.14 -3.49 11.35
N TYR A 383 -2.06 -4.74 10.92
CA TYR A 383 -1.12 -5.68 11.51
C TYR A 383 0.31 -5.43 11.01
N THR A 384 1.30 -5.93 11.74
CA THR A 384 2.67 -5.98 11.20
C THR A 384 2.72 -6.94 10.01
N ARG A 385 3.69 -6.77 9.10
CA ARG A 385 3.84 -7.66 7.93
C ARG A 385 3.92 -9.14 8.31
N GLU A 386 4.65 -9.45 9.38
CA GLU A 386 4.79 -10.82 9.86
C GLU A 386 3.44 -11.38 10.37
N ASP A 387 2.74 -10.61 11.23
CA ASP A 387 1.45 -11.04 11.76
C ASP A 387 0.36 -11.10 10.67
N ALA A 388 0.35 -10.15 9.73
CA ALA A 388 -0.58 -10.14 8.61
C ALA A 388 -0.41 -11.38 7.72
N ALA A 389 0.84 -11.75 7.42
CA ALA A 389 1.16 -12.95 6.66
C ALA A 389 0.72 -14.22 7.40
N ARG A 390 1.00 -14.34 8.70
CA ARG A 390 0.59 -15.50 9.51
C ARG A 390 -0.93 -15.60 9.62
N ILE A 391 -1.63 -14.47 9.80
CA ILE A 391 -3.10 -14.41 9.80
C ILE A 391 -3.64 -14.91 8.45
N GLY A 392 -3.15 -14.38 7.33
CA GLY A 392 -3.60 -14.78 5.99
C GLY A 392 -3.36 -16.27 5.72
N VAL A 393 -2.18 -16.80 6.09
CA VAL A 393 -1.86 -18.23 5.97
C VAL A 393 -2.82 -19.08 6.79
N ASN A 394 -3.07 -18.74 8.06
CA ASN A 394 -4.00 -19.49 8.91
C ASN A 394 -5.43 -19.50 8.37
N VAL A 395 -5.91 -18.36 7.84
CA VAL A 395 -7.26 -18.26 7.27
C VAL A 395 -7.38 -19.13 6.02
N ILE A 396 -6.38 -19.10 5.13
CA ILE A 396 -6.36 -19.96 3.94
C ILE A 396 -6.31 -21.44 4.34
N LEU A 397 -5.43 -21.81 5.28
CA LEU A 397 -5.33 -23.18 5.78
C LEU A 397 -6.63 -23.69 6.37
N TYR A 398 -7.31 -22.84 7.17
CA TYR A 398 -8.60 -23.15 7.73
C TYR A 398 -9.66 -23.34 6.64
N ALA A 399 -9.76 -22.43 5.67
CA ALA A 399 -10.73 -22.50 4.57
C ALA A 399 -10.59 -23.78 3.72
N LEU A 400 -9.36 -24.28 3.52
CA LEU A 400 -9.10 -25.50 2.74
C LEU A 400 -9.38 -26.81 3.50
N GLN A 401 -9.57 -26.73 4.82
CA GLN A 401 -9.71 -27.89 5.71
C GLN A 401 -11.10 -27.97 6.36
N GLN A 402 -12.08 -27.20 5.87
CA GLN A 402 -13.47 -27.24 6.33
C GLN A 402 -14.26 -28.42 5.78
#